data_AF-A0A925I218-F1
#
_entry.id   AF-A0A925I218-F1
#
_cell.length_a   1.000
_cell.length_b   1.000
_cell.length_c   1.000
_cell.angle_alpha   90.00
_cell.angle_beta   90.00
_cell.angle_gamma   90.00
#
_symmetry.space_group_name_H-M   'P 1'
#
loop_
_entity.id
_entity.type
_entity.pdbx_description
1 polymer ?
#
loop_
_entity_poly.entity_id
_entity_poly.type
_entity_poly.pdbx_seq_one_letter_code
_entity_poly.pdbx_strand_id
1 'polypeptide(L)'
;LAGRGPLRRSELDGDPQALGLPSWHPPVHSFLGVPIAAAGRGYGWIYLVDKSGADEFSEIDERAVATVATQLAVAYENLGLYAEIQGNLVQLQEELAARQRITDQLHDSDARFRQLAENIHEVFFLIDTVRAEVLYISPAYEAIWGHSCASLYARPDSWMDAVHPDDRAQLIAERGRDGAFDQRYRIVRPDGEIRWIHARGFPVHDPNGVQYRVAGVAADITQQMQLQQSLREREAGLQRAQLVARMAHVVTGADGAFQSWSATLPQLIGHNAIPASGRDWLNIVEPGDRARLRQTCIDAGRAGLRLDLEYRIRRGDGELIQLHHVMEPLEGSGGIGERTRWFNTLQDVTEQREQQRRIGRLSQIYAVQSGVNSAIVRLHERDELLQEACRVAVGQGAFSMAWAAVIDPLTQEGKVVACVGGEPGYVERIVLHTRPAGPDSARPACVALRERRQVICNDIGAELALAPLRAQLLAGGHRALAVLPLMIENRVAAMIALFADEIDFFAQPDRQKLLDELAGDLSFGLQSIDKEERLNYLAYYDVLTGLPNGMLFNDRLAQFLHAAAGADDPVAAIVINLDHFVQLNDALGRHAGDTALKTVAQRLTLGLREPCSVARIGGDT
;
A
#
# COMPACT_ATOMS: atom_id res chain seq x y z
N LEU A 1 -28.00 -42.38 116.10
CA LEU A 1 -26.95 -41.56 115.42
C LEU A 1 -27.46 -40.15 115.05
N ALA A 2 -28.22 -39.48 115.93
CA ALA A 2 -28.74 -38.12 115.68
C ALA A 2 -27.87 -37.02 116.34
N GLY A 3 -26.94 -37.38 117.22
CA GLY A 3 -25.88 -36.48 117.68
C GLY A 3 -24.72 -36.52 116.69
N ARG A 4 -24.31 -35.39 116.13
CA ARG A 4 -23.11 -35.24 115.26
C ARG A 4 -21.79 -35.34 116.05
N GLY A 5 -21.79 -36.13 117.11
CA GLY A 5 -20.63 -36.40 117.95
C GLY A 5 -20.33 -37.89 117.94
N PRO A 6 -19.12 -38.27 118.35
CA PRO A 6 -18.80 -39.66 118.60
C PRO A 6 -19.81 -40.28 119.57
N LEU A 7 -20.19 -41.52 119.27
CA LEU A 7 -21.16 -42.30 120.04
C LEU A 7 -20.48 -43.56 120.54
N ARG A 8 -20.26 -43.61 121.86
CA ARG A 8 -19.77 -44.80 122.55
C ARG A 8 -20.92 -45.48 123.30
N ARG A 9 -21.04 -46.81 123.17
CA ARG A 9 -21.94 -47.65 123.98
C ARG A 9 -21.22 -48.93 124.44
N SER A 10 -21.50 -49.34 125.67
CA SER A 10 -21.03 -50.58 126.30
C SER A 10 -22.21 -51.35 126.90
N GLU A 11 -21.96 -52.59 127.37
CA GLU A 11 -22.95 -53.50 127.97
C GLU A 11 -24.14 -53.80 127.04
N LEU A 12 -23.87 -53.96 125.75
CA LEU A 12 -24.89 -54.31 124.77
C LEU A 12 -25.21 -55.81 124.85
N ASP A 13 -26.49 -56.13 124.68
CA ASP A 13 -27.08 -57.47 124.77
C ASP A 13 -26.70 -58.40 123.59
N GLY A 14 -25.90 -57.91 122.66
CA GLY A 14 -25.49 -58.62 121.47
C GLY A 14 -26.42 -58.43 120.28
N ASP A 15 -27.51 -57.67 120.38
CA ASP A 15 -28.39 -57.38 119.22
C ASP A 15 -27.84 -56.20 118.38
N PRO A 16 -27.31 -56.45 117.17
CA PRO A 16 -26.79 -55.38 116.31
C PRO A 16 -27.87 -54.40 115.83
N GLN A 17 -29.14 -54.82 115.75
CA GLN A 17 -30.22 -53.96 115.30
C GLN A 17 -30.52 -52.84 116.29
N ALA A 18 -30.24 -53.03 117.58
CA ALA A 18 -30.37 -52.00 118.60
C ALA A 18 -29.47 -50.78 118.33
N LEU A 19 -28.39 -50.95 117.55
CA LEU A 19 -27.48 -49.89 117.11
C LEU A 19 -27.80 -49.34 115.71
N GLY A 20 -28.82 -49.89 115.04
CA GLY A 20 -29.15 -49.59 113.65
C GLY A 20 -28.24 -50.28 112.63
N LEU A 21 -27.49 -51.31 113.06
CA LEU A 21 -26.71 -52.14 112.15
C LEU A 21 -27.61 -53.21 111.50
N PRO A 22 -27.25 -53.73 110.31
CA PRO A 22 -28.04 -54.75 109.63
C PRO A 22 -28.17 -56.03 110.47
N SER A 23 -29.28 -56.75 110.30
CA SER A 23 -29.58 -57.99 111.05
C SER A 23 -28.54 -59.11 110.89
N TRP A 24 -27.74 -59.09 109.82
CA TRP A 24 -26.68 -60.06 109.55
C TRP A 24 -25.34 -59.70 110.20
N HIS A 25 -25.22 -58.52 110.81
CA HIS A 25 -24.00 -58.11 111.49
C HIS A 25 -23.73 -59.04 112.69
N PRO A 26 -22.46 -59.40 112.98
CA PRO A 26 -22.13 -60.19 114.17
C PRO A 26 -22.66 -59.53 115.46
N PRO A 27 -22.89 -60.31 116.53
CA PRO A 27 -23.29 -59.76 117.82
C PRO A 27 -22.33 -58.65 118.27
N VAL A 28 -22.88 -57.61 118.89
CA VAL A 28 -22.11 -56.44 119.32
C VAL A 28 -22.34 -56.21 120.80
N HIS A 29 -21.25 -56.22 121.57
CA HIS A 29 -21.23 -56.00 123.02
C HIS A 29 -20.68 -54.61 123.39
N SER A 30 -19.78 -54.07 122.57
CA SER A 30 -19.32 -52.68 122.68
C SER A 30 -19.27 -52.00 121.30
N PHE A 31 -19.56 -50.70 121.24
CA PHE A 31 -19.63 -49.93 120.00
C PHE A 31 -19.02 -48.53 120.14
N LEU A 32 -18.26 -48.11 119.14
CA LEU A 32 -17.76 -46.75 118.97
C LEU A 32 -18.01 -46.28 117.54
N GLY A 33 -18.92 -45.34 117.36
CA GLY A 33 -19.23 -44.72 116.07
C GLY A 33 -18.74 -43.27 116.03
N VAL A 34 -17.91 -42.91 115.04
CA VAL A 34 -17.39 -41.56 114.86
C VAL A 34 -17.72 -41.05 113.44
N PRO A 35 -18.30 -39.85 113.28
CA PRO A 35 -18.62 -39.33 111.95
C PRO A 35 -17.35 -38.91 111.20
N ILE A 36 -17.26 -39.28 109.92
CA ILE A 36 -16.31 -38.71 108.97
C ILE A 36 -16.92 -37.40 108.48
N ALA A 37 -16.49 -36.27 109.05
CA ALA A 37 -17.00 -34.96 108.69
C ALA A 37 -15.88 -33.92 108.72
N ALA A 38 -15.87 -33.02 107.75
CA ALA A 38 -15.03 -31.83 107.71
C ALA A 38 -15.89 -30.62 107.36
N ALA A 39 -15.58 -29.45 107.93
CA ALA A 39 -16.23 -28.16 107.65
C ALA A 39 -17.78 -28.19 107.62
N GLY A 40 -18.41 -29.03 108.45
CA GLY A 40 -19.88 -29.15 108.54
C GLY A 40 -20.52 -30.08 107.51
N ARG A 41 -19.75 -30.68 106.59
CA ARG A 41 -20.21 -31.71 105.63
C ARG A 41 -19.86 -33.11 106.15
N GLY A 42 -20.87 -33.98 106.24
CA GLY A 42 -20.69 -35.39 106.61
C GLY A 42 -20.44 -36.24 105.37
N TYR A 43 -19.35 -37.00 105.36
CA TYR A 43 -18.98 -37.95 104.30
C TYR A 43 -19.36 -39.39 104.65
N GLY A 44 -19.53 -39.70 105.94
CA GLY A 44 -19.90 -41.04 106.40
C GLY A 44 -19.68 -41.24 107.90
N TRP A 45 -19.62 -42.49 108.34
CA TRP A 45 -19.31 -42.88 109.72
C TRP A 45 -18.28 -44.00 109.72
N ILE A 46 -17.34 -43.94 110.66
CA ILE A 46 -16.52 -45.09 111.05
C ILE A 46 -17.19 -45.68 112.28
N TYR A 47 -17.39 -47.00 112.30
CA TYR A 47 -17.78 -47.68 113.51
C TYR A 47 -16.84 -48.83 113.82
N LEU A 48 -16.55 -49.01 115.11
CA LEU A 48 -15.81 -50.13 115.66
C LEU A 48 -16.70 -50.86 116.65
N VAL A 49 -16.55 -52.19 116.69
CA VAL A 49 -17.29 -53.07 117.59
C VAL A 49 -16.33 -53.98 118.34
N ASP A 50 -16.71 -54.40 119.54
CA ASP A 50 -16.07 -55.44 120.36
C ASP A 50 -14.56 -55.30 120.48
N LYS A 51 -14.14 -54.38 121.36
CA LYS A 51 -12.73 -54.12 121.60
C LYS A 51 -12.02 -55.39 122.10
N SER A 52 -10.98 -55.80 121.38
CA SER A 52 -10.18 -56.95 121.82
C SER A 52 -9.42 -56.62 123.10
N GLY A 53 -9.59 -57.45 124.13
CA GLY A 53 -8.88 -57.33 125.41
C GLY A 53 -9.48 -56.36 126.43
N ALA A 54 -10.64 -55.75 126.16
CA ALA A 54 -11.39 -54.94 127.11
C ALA A 54 -12.89 -54.92 126.76
N ASP A 55 -13.76 -54.85 127.75
CA ASP A 55 -15.21 -54.93 127.52
C ASP A 55 -15.82 -53.60 127.01
N GLU A 56 -15.05 -52.51 126.99
CA GLU A 56 -15.50 -51.19 126.52
C GLU A 56 -14.43 -50.36 125.80
N PHE A 57 -14.88 -49.42 124.95
CA PHE A 57 -14.02 -48.43 124.32
C PHE A 57 -13.71 -47.25 125.26
N SER A 58 -12.46 -46.83 125.34
CA SER A 58 -12.03 -45.67 126.14
C SER A 58 -12.14 -44.36 125.35
N GLU A 59 -11.98 -43.22 126.03
CA GLU A 59 -11.87 -41.92 125.36
C GLU A 59 -10.63 -41.81 124.45
N ILE A 60 -9.58 -42.58 124.76
CA ILE A 60 -8.37 -42.63 123.93
C ILE A 60 -8.69 -43.29 122.59
N ASP A 61 -9.50 -44.36 122.60
CA ASP A 61 -9.93 -45.04 121.38
C ASP A 61 -10.81 -44.12 120.52
N GLU A 62 -11.74 -43.38 121.14
CA GLU A 62 -12.56 -42.37 120.45
C GLU A 62 -11.70 -41.30 119.77
N ARG A 63 -10.71 -40.74 120.49
CA ARG A 63 -9.79 -39.73 119.91
C ARG A 63 -8.96 -40.29 118.76
N ALA A 64 -8.51 -41.54 118.87
CA ALA A 64 -7.77 -42.21 117.80
C ALA A 64 -8.64 -42.35 116.54
N VAL A 65 -9.86 -42.85 116.68
CA VAL A 65 -10.79 -43.01 115.54
C VAL A 65 -11.23 -41.66 114.99
N ALA A 66 -11.44 -40.64 115.83
CA ALA A 66 -11.76 -39.28 115.40
C ALA A 66 -10.63 -38.65 114.57
N THR A 67 -9.37 -38.95 114.91
CA THR A 67 -8.21 -38.51 114.12
C THR A 67 -8.24 -39.14 112.72
N VAL A 68 -8.49 -40.45 112.63
CA VAL A 68 -8.62 -41.16 111.35
C VAL A 68 -9.82 -40.64 110.54
N ALA A 69 -10.97 -40.43 111.19
CA ALA A 69 -12.16 -39.87 110.56
C ALA A 69 -11.91 -38.47 109.99
N THR A 70 -11.14 -37.63 110.70
CA THR A 70 -10.75 -36.30 110.22
C THR A 70 -9.82 -36.40 109.01
N GLN A 71 -8.82 -37.29 109.04
CA GLN A 71 -7.92 -37.51 107.90
C GLN A 71 -8.67 -38.01 106.66
N LEU A 72 -9.63 -38.92 106.82
CA LEU A 72 -10.48 -39.40 105.73
C LEU A 72 -11.35 -38.27 105.14
N ALA A 73 -11.89 -37.38 105.99
CA ALA A 73 -12.68 -36.25 105.51
C ALA A 73 -11.84 -35.31 104.61
N VAL A 74 -10.59 -35.01 104.99
CA VAL A 74 -9.66 -34.22 104.17
C VAL A 74 -9.33 -34.94 102.85
N ALA A 75 -9.15 -36.27 102.88
CA ALA A 75 -8.90 -37.03 101.66
C ALA A 75 -10.08 -36.96 100.67
N TYR A 76 -11.32 -37.02 101.17
CA TYR A 76 -12.52 -36.83 100.34
C TYR A 76 -12.63 -35.42 99.75
N GLU A 77 -12.31 -34.38 100.52
CA GLU A 77 -12.25 -32.99 99.99
C GLU A 77 -11.20 -32.87 98.88
N ASN A 78 -10.00 -33.41 99.10
CA ASN A 78 -8.94 -33.39 98.11
C ASN A 78 -9.35 -34.08 96.80
N LEU A 79 -10.01 -35.23 96.88
CA LEU A 79 -10.53 -35.92 95.69
C LEU A 79 -11.56 -35.08 94.91
N GLY A 80 -12.42 -34.34 95.62
CA GLY A 80 -13.35 -33.39 95.00
C GLY A 80 -12.64 -32.26 94.25
N LEU A 81 -11.62 -31.66 94.88
CA LEU A 81 -10.82 -30.60 94.26
C LEU A 81 -10.06 -31.09 93.03
N TYR A 82 -9.52 -32.32 93.06
CA TYR A 82 -8.86 -32.91 91.89
C TYR A 82 -9.80 -33.04 90.69
N ALA A 83 -11.06 -33.45 90.91
CA ALA A 83 -12.04 -33.56 89.84
C ALA A 83 -12.37 -32.18 89.22
N GLU A 84 -12.48 -31.14 90.04
CA GLU A 84 -12.74 -29.77 89.58
C GLU A 84 -11.58 -29.20 88.75
N ILE A 85 -10.33 -29.38 89.21
CA ILE A 85 -9.13 -28.95 88.46
C ILE A 85 -9.03 -29.65 87.10
N GLN A 86 -9.34 -30.95 87.04
CA GLN A 86 -9.35 -31.71 85.79
C GLN A 86 -10.40 -31.17 84.80
N GLY A 87 -11.60 -30.81 85.30
CA GLY A 87 -12.64 -30.17 84.48
C GLY A 87 -12.19 -28.85 83.87
N ASN A 88 -11.59 -27.97 84.67
CA ASN A 88 -11.11 -26.67 84.19
C ASN A 88 -9.97 -26.79 83.16
N LEU A 89 -9.07 -27.77 83.30
CA LEU A 89 -7.99 -28.00 82.35
C LEU A 89 -8.51 -28.39 80.96
N VAL A 90 -9.54 -29.24 80.88
CA VAL A 90 -10.16 -29.64 79.60
C VAL A 90 -10.80 -28.43 78.92
N GLN A 91 -11.55 -27.61 79.66
CA GLN A 91 -12.20 -26.42 79.11
C GLN A 91 -11.18 -25.41 78.54
N LEU A 92 -10.07 -25.18 79.25
CA LEU A 92 -9.02 -24.26 78.79
C LEU A 92 -8.32 -24.77 77.52
N GLN A 93 -8.12 -26.08 77.39
CA GLN A 93 -7.53 -26.69 76.20
C GLN A 93 -8.43 -26.54 74.97
N GLU A 94 -9.74 -26.69 75.13
CA GLU A 94 -10.71 -26.47 74.05
C GLU A 94 -10.71 -25.01 73.58
N GLU A 95 -10.67 -24.06 74.50
CA GLU A 95 -10.64 -22.63 74.18
C GLU A 95 -9.36 -22.24 73.42
N LEU A 96 -8.19 -22.71 73.87
CA LEU A 96 -6.92 -22.48 73.19
C LEU A 96 -6.89 -23.10 71.79
N ALA A 97 -7.40 -24.32 71.63
CA ALA A 97 -7.48 -24.99 70.33
C ALA A 97 -8.42 -24.24 69.36
N ALA A 98 -9.56 -23.75 69.85
CA ALA A 98 -10.49 -22.94 69.06
C ALA A 98 -9.84 -21.63 68.59
N ARG A 99 -9.14 -20.93 69.50
CA ARG A 99 -8.44 -19.68 69.19
C ARG A 99 -7.34 -19.90 68.15
N GLN A 100 -6.55 -20.96 68.28
CA GLN A 100 -5.49 -21.28 67.32
C GLN A 100 -6.06 -21.54 65.91
N ARG A 101 -7.16 -22.29 65.79
CA ARG A 101 -7.81 -22.55 64.49
C ARG A 101 -8.24 -21.26 63.79
N ILE A 102 -8.79 -20.30 64.54
CA ILE A 102 -9.20 -19.00 63.98
C ILE A 102 -7.97 -18.22 63.51
N THR A 103 -6.89 -18.21 64.29
CA THR A 103 -5.64 -17.55 63.91
C THR A 103 -5.02 -18.17 62.67
N ASP A 104 -4.97 -19.51 62.59
CA ASP A 104 -4.42 -20.22 61.44
C ASP A 104 -5.27 -19.99 60.18
N GLN A 105 -6.60 -20.00 60.30
CA GLN A 105 -7.51 -19.67 59.18
C GLN A 105 -7.33 -18.24 58.68
N LEU A 106 -7.13 -17.29 59.60
CA LEU A 106 -6.88 -15.89 59.24
C LEU A 106 -5.55 -15.75 58.49
N HIS A 107 -4.48 -16.36 59.01
CA HIS A 107 -3.17 -16.36 58.35
C HIS A 107 -3.19 -17.01 56.95
N ASP A 108 -3.91 -18.13 56.80
CA ASP A 108 -4.05 -18.83 55.52
C ASP A 108 -4.90 -18.01 54.52
N SER A 109 -5.94 -17.32 54.98
CA SER A 109 -6.72 -16.38 54.16
C SER A 109 -5.88 -15.19 53.69
N ASP A 110 -5.12 -14.56 54.59
CA ASP A 110 -4.24 -13.43 54.26
C ASP A 110 -3.12 -13.84 53.30
N ALA A 111 -2.53 -15.03 53.49
CA ALA A 111 -1.51 -15.58 52.60
C ALA A 111 -2.07 -15.85 51.20
N ARG A 112 -3.27 -16.45 51.09
CA ARG A 112 -3.94 -16.66 49.80
C ARG A 112 -4.24 -15.36 49.08
N PHE A 113 -4.73 -14.35 49.79
CA PHE A 113 -4.98 -13.02 49.20
C PHE A 113 -3.70 -12.40 48.66
N ARG A 114 -2.61 -12.47 49.42
CA ARG A 114 -1.30 -11.95 49.01
C ARG A 114 -0.77 -12.66 47.76
N GLN A 115 -0.82 -14.00 47.72
CA GLN A 115 -0.38 -14.79 46.55
C GLN A 115 -1.15 -14.44 45.28
N LEU A 116 -2.47 -14.25 45.35
CA LEU A 116 -3.27 -13.84 44.19
C LEU A 116 -2.91 -12.43 43.73
N ALA A 117 -2.78 -11.49 44.66
CA ALA A 117 -2.48 -10.09 44.34
C ALA A 117 -1.04 -9.87 43.83
N GLU A 118 -0.09 -10.74 44.18
CA GLU A 118 1.31 -10.68 43.71
C GLU A 118 1.51 -11.25 42.30
N ASN A 119 0.62 -12.14 41.81
CA ASN A 119 0.75 -12.79 40.50
C ASN A 119 -0.10 -12.17 39.39
N ILE A 120 -0.97 -11.21 39.72
CA ILE A 120 -1.80 -10.50 38.75
C ILE A 120 -1.11 -9.18 38.37
N HIS A 121 -1.03 -8.91 37.06
CA HIS A 121 -0.35 -7.74 36.51
C HIS A 121 -1.19 -6.45 36.57
N GLU A 122 -2.33 -6.49 37.25
CA GLU A 122 -3.21 -5.34 37.49
C GLU A 122 -2.96 -4.80 38.91
N VAL A 123 -3.12 -3.49 39.06
CA VAL A 123 -2.96 -2.81 40.34
C VAL A 123 -4.23 -2.94 41.16
N PHE A 124 -4.18 -3.59 42.31
CA PHE A 124 -5.26 -3.59 43.27
C PHE A 124 -4.99 -2.57 44.35
N PHE A 125 -5.96 -1.72 44.64
CA PHE A 125 -5.86 -0.73 45.72
C PHE A 125 -7.08 -0.80 46.63
N LEU A 126 -6.83 -0.57 47.91
CA LEU A 126 -7.85 -0.38 48.93
C LEU A 126 -7.53 0.89 49.69
N ILE A 127 -8.48 1.83 49.71
CA ILE A 127 -8.30 3.15 50.30
C ILE A 127 -9.38 3.34 51.37
N ASP A 128 -8.99 3.86 52.52
CA ASP A 128 -9.90 4.34 53.55
C ASP A 128 -10.36 5.76 53.21
N THR A 129 -11.66 5.93 52.99
CA THR A 129 -12.22 7.22 52.56
C THR A 129 -12.39 8.21 53.70
N VAL A 130 -12.35 7.76 54.96
CA VAL A 130 -12.53 8.60 56.15
C VAL A 130 -11.18 9.17 56.61
N ARG A 131 -10.14 8.35 56.59
CA ARG A 131 -8.77 8.74 56.97
C ARG A 131 -7.94 9.23 55.80
N ALA A 132 -8.43 9.06 54.57
CA ALA A 132 -7.72 9.37 53.33
C ALA A 132 -6.36 8.63 53.24
N GLU A 133 -6.32 7.35 53.65
CA GLU A 133 -5.12 6.52 53.69
C GLU A 133 -5.23 5.33 52.73
N VAL A 134 -4.10 4.94 52.12
CA VAL A 134 -4.03 3.69 51.34
C VAL A 134 -3.83 2.52 52.30
N LEU A 135 -4.81 1.64 52.40
CA LEU A 135 -4.76 0.44 53.24
C LEU A 135 -3.98 -0.69 52.57
N TYR A 136 -4.07 -0.78 51.25
CA TYR A 136 -3.36 -1.78 50.45
C TYR A 136 -3.15 -1.28 49.03
N ILE A 137 -1.97 -1.55 48.47
CA ILE A 137 -1.66 -1.40 47.04
C ILE A 137 -0.83 -2.62 46.61
N SER A 138 -1.19 -3.26 45.50
CA SER A 138 -0.45 -4.42 44.99
C SER A 138 0.91 -3.99 44.40
N PRO A 139 1.94 -4.88 44.41
CA PRO A 139 3.26 -4.57 43.86
C PRO A 139 3.27 -4.21 42.37
N ALA A 140 2.23 -4.59 41.61
CA ALA A 140 2.05 -4.19 40.22
C ALA A 140 2.04 -2.66 40.02
N TYR A 141 1.71 -1.89 41.07
CA TYR A 141 1.81 -0.43 41.05
C TYR A 141 3.24 0.03 40.71
N GLU A 142 4.26 -0.59 41.29
CA GLU A 142 5.65 -0.20 41.04
C GLU A 142 6.04 -0.46 39.58
N ALA A 143 5.59 -1.60 39.05
CA ALA A 143 5.84 -1.96 37.65
C ALA A 143 5.15 -1.00 36.67
N ILE A 144 3.89 -0.61 36.93
CA ILE A 144 3.11 0.21 35.99
C ILE A 144 3.39 1.71 36.17
N TRP A 145 3.40 2.23 37.41
CA TRP A 145 3.62 3.66 37.70
C TRP A 145 5.10 4.04 37.80
N GLY A 146 6.02 3.09 38.01
CA GLY A 146 7.45 3.38 38.19
C GLY A 146 7.79 4.03 39.54
N HIS A 147 6.84 4.08 40.47
CA HIS A 147 6.99 4.61 41.82
C HIS A 147 6.81 3.50 42.85
N SER A 148 7.52 3.59 43.98
CA SER A 148 7.39 2.59 45.04
C SER A 148 5.99 2.60 45.66
N CYS A 149 5.48 1.45 46.08
CA CYS A 149 4.29 1.36 46.92
C CYS A 149 4.49 2.14 48.23
N ALA A 150 5.71 2.12 48.78
CA ALA A 150 6.07 2.87 49.98
C ALA A 150 5.81 4.38 49.84
N SER A 151 6.10 4.98 48.68
CA SER A 151 5.80 6.40 48.44
C SER A 151 4.30 6.69 48.41
N LEU A 152 3.49 5.74 47.93
CA LEU A 152 2.04 5.88 47.93
C LEU A 152 1.44 5.74 49.34
N TYR A 153 1.96 4.83 50.16
CA TYR A 153 1.59 4.74 51.58
C TYR A 153 1.99 5.99 52.37
N ALA A 154 3.18 6.55 52.10
CA ALA A 154 3.64 7.77 52.77
C ALA A 154 2.86 9.02 52.35
N ARG A 155 2.39 9.06 51.09
CA ARG A 155 1.61 10.17 50.53
C ARG A 155 0.52 9.63 49.59
N PRO A 156 -0.69 9.37 50.12
CA PRO A 156 -1.81 8.76 49.38
C PRO A 156 -2.22 9.47 48.08
N ASP A 157 -2.00 10.78 47.95
CA ASP A 157 -2.32 11.53 46.73
C ASP A 157 -1.18 11.56 45.69
N SER A 158 -0.03 10.96 45.97
CA SER A 158 1.17 11.03 45.10
C SER A 158 0.96 10.43 43.69
N TRP A 159 0.02 9.50 43.52
CA TRP A 159 -0.30 8.94 42.20
C TRP A 159 -0.84 9.98 41.22
N MET A 160 -1.47 11.06 41.71
CA MET A 160 -1.96 12.17 40.88
C MET A 160 -0.82 12.94 40.21
N ASP A 161 0.38 12.92 40.78
CA ASP A 161 1.56 13.56 40.21
C ASP A 161 1.99 12.89 38.91
N ALA A 162 1.75 11.58 38.79
CA ALA A 162 2.03 10.81 37.59
C ALA A 162 0.94 10.96 36.52
N VAL A 163 -0.24 11.48 36.82
CA VAL A 163 -1.31 11.67 35.82
C VAL A 163 -0.90 12.74 34.80
N HIS A 164 -1.14 12.47 33.51
CA HIS A 164 -0.87 13.42 32.43
C HIS A 164 -1.64 14.74 32.66
N PRO A 165 -1.00 15.92 32.50
CA PRO A 165 -1.61 17.22 32.83
C PRO A 165 -3.00 17.45 32.26
N ASP A 166 -3.22 17.08 30.99
CA ASP A 166 -4.51 17.22 30.30
C ASP A 166 -5.65 16.41 30.95
N ASP A 167 -5.34 15.28 31.59
CA ASP A 167 -6.36 14.35 32.10
C ASP A 167 -6.72 14.67 33.56
N ARG A 168 -5.91 15.47 34.27
CA ARG A 168 -6.06 15.76 35.72
C ARG A 168 -7.38 16.46 36.04
N ALA A 169 -7.75 17.47 35.24
CA ALA A 169 -8.95 18.27 35.49
C ALA A 169 -10.23 17.43 35.41
N GLN A 170 -10.28 16.52 34.44
CA GLN A 170 -11.41 15.60 34.25
C GLN A 170 -11.48 14.58 35.39
N LEU A 171 -10.35 13.98 35.76
CA LEU A 171 -10.25 13.03 36.87
C LEU A 171 -10.75 13.62 38.19
N ILE A 172 -10.37 14.86 38.50
CA ILE A 172 -10.78 15.55 39.73
C ILE A 172 -12.28 15.85 39.72
N ALA A 173 -12.84 16.26 38.57
CA ALA A 173 -14.26 16.59 38.46
C ALA A 173 -15.19 15.37 38.60
N GLU A 174 -14.72 14.18 38.20
CA GLU A 174 -15.50 12.95 38.21
C GLU A 174 -15.35 12.15 39.51
N ARG A 175 -14.31 12.40 40.33
CA ARG A 175 -14.06 11.75 41.65
C ARG A 175 -15.17 12.00 42.70
N GLY A 176 -16.12 12.90 42.42
CA GLY A 176 -17.13 13.40 43.36
C GLY A 176 -18.53 12.76 43.31
N ARG A 177 -18.76 11.68 42.54
CA ARG A 177 -20.09 11.01 42.46
C ARG A 177 -20.02 9.59 43.01
N ASP A 178 -20.73 9.34 44.11
CA ASP A 178 -21.08 8.02 44.67
C ASP A 178 -19.95 7.01 44.95
N GLY A 179 -18.68 7.44 44.95
CA GLY A 179 -17.53 6.62 45.34
C GLY A 179 -17.14 5.50 44.36
N ALA A 180 -17.93 5.26 43.31
CA ALA A 180 -17.62 4.36 42.20
C ALA A 180 -17.07 5.15 41.01
N PHE A 181 -16.04 4.64 40.34
CA PHE A 181 -15.50 5.25 39.14
C PHE A 181 -15.06 4.21 38.12
N ASP A 182 -15.13 4.55 36.84
CA ASP A 182 -14.62 3.77 35.71
C ASP A 182 -14.00 4.76 34.71
N GLN A 183 -12.67 4.84 34.70
CA GLN A 183 -11.94 5.92 34.05
C GLN A 183 -10.74 5.42 33.27
N ARG A 184 -10.51 6.03 32.11
CA ARG A 184 -9.32 5.82 31.29
C ARG A 184 -8.51 7.10 31.21
N TYR A 185 -7.27 7.06 31.65
CA TYR A 185 -6.41 8.24 31.70
C TYR A 185 -4.96 7.87 31.42
N ARG A 186 -4.15 8.87 31.08
CA ARG A 186 -2.72 8.70 30.83
C ARG A 186 -1.93 8.99 32.10
N ILE A 187 -0.89 8.20 32.32
CA ILE A 187 0.17 8.48 33.30
C ILE A 187 1.49 8.72 32.57
N VAL A 188 2.36 9.53 33.16
CA VAL A 188 3.73 9.79 32.76
C VAL A 188 4.63 9.20 33.82
N ARG A 189 5.40 8.17 33.46
CA ARG A 189 6.34 7.50 34.36
C ARG A 189 7.59 8.37 34.57
N PRO A 190 8.40 8.08 35.61
CA PRO A 190 9.66 8.82 35.86
C PRO A 190 10.67 8.80 34.70
N ASP A 191 10.62 7.77 33.85
CA ASP A 191 11.43 7.64 32.63
C ASP A 191 10.88 8.45 31.44
N GLY A 192 9.74 9.12 31.61
CA GLY A 192 9.04 9.90 30.58
C GLY A 192 8.10 9.09 29.70
N GLU A 193 7.99 7.77 29.90
CA GLU A 193 7.05 6.92 29.15
C GLU A 193 5.60 7.26 29.51
N ILE A 194 4.74 7.40 28.49
CA ILE A 194 3.30 7.61 28.69
C ILE A 194 2.58 6.27 28.61
N ARG A 195 1.78 5.94 29.63
CA ARG A 195 0.94 4.75 29.67
C ARG A 195 -0.53 5.09 29.82
N TRP A 196 -1.40 4.29 29.21
CA TRP A 196 -2.83 4.38 29.37
C TRP A 196 -3.31 3.43 30.47
N ILE A 197 -4.00 3.97 31.45
CA ILE A 197 -4.54 3.25 32.59
C ILE A 197 -6.05 3.21 32.50
N HIS A 198 -6.62 2.03 32.72
CA HIS A 198 -8.04 1.85 32.98
C HIS A 198 -8.25 1.52 34.46
N ALA A 199 -8.74 2.49 35.23
CA ALA A 199 -8.97 2.35 36.66
C ALA A 199 -10.47 2.26 36.97
N ARG A 200 -10.83 1.26 37.79
CA ARG A 200 -12.19 1.06 38.29
C ARG A 200 -12.18 0.98 39.80
N GLY A 201 -13.01 1.80 40.46
CA GLY A 201 -13.18 1.82 41.90
C GLY A 201 -14.61 1.47 42.29
N PHE A 202 -14.76 0.72 43.38
CA PHE A 202 -16.02 0.26 43.93
C PHE A 202 -16.09 0.66 45.42
N PRO A 203 -17.15 1.38 45.85
CA PRO A 203 -17.32 1.78 47.24
C PRO A 203 -17.71 0.59 48.11
N VAL A 204 -17.12 0.51 49.30
CA VAL A 204 -17.43 -0.48 50.33
C VAL A 204 -18.11 0.23 51.49
N HIS A 205 -19.30 -0.27 51.84
CA HIS A 205 -20.18 0.30 52.86
C HIS A 205 -20.14 -0.52 54.15
N ASP A 206 -20.29 0.14 55.29
CA ASP A 206 -20.51 -0.50 56.58
C ASP A 206 -21.96 -1.04 56.69
N PRO A 207 -22.30 -1.79 57.76
CA PRO A 207 -23.67 -2.28 57.98
C PRO A 207 -24.74 -1.17 58.11
N ASN A 208 -24.35 0.08 58.35
CA ASN A 208 -25.24 1.23 58.45
C ASN A 208 -25.36 1.98 57.11
N GLY A 209 -24.75 1.48 56.03
CA GLY A 209 -24.78 2.08 54.70
C GLY A 209 -23.80 3.24 54.52
N VAL A 210 -22.90 3.49 55.48
CA VAL A 210 -21.88 4.53 55.39
C VAL A 210 -20.68 4.00 54.62
N GLN A 211 -20.28 4.70 53.57
CA GLN A 211 -19.07 4.37 52.82
C GLN A 211 -17.83 4.66 53.67
N TYR A 212 -16.99 3.64 53.89
CA TYR A 212 -15.75 3.78 54.66
C TYR A 212 -14.50 3.36 53.89
N ARG A 213 -14.66 2.64 52.77
CA ARG A 213 -13.54 2.22 51.90
C ARG A 213 -13.90 2.29 50.42
N VAL A 214 -12.87 2.33 49.58
CA VAL A 214 -12.96 2.08 48.13
C VAL A 214 -11.97 1.00 47.77
N ALA A 215 -12.46 -0.08 47.17
CA ALA A 215 -11.64 -1.13 46.58
C ALA A 215 -11.62 -0.94 45.07
N GLY A 216 -10.48 -1.07 44.41
CA GLY A 216 -10.42 -0.89 42.97
C GLY A 216 -9.26 -1.60 42.30
N VAL A 217 -9.33 -1.61 40.97
CA VAL A 217 -8.36 -2.22 40.08
C VAL A 217 -7.93 -1.23 39.00
N ALA A 218 -6.65 -1.23 38.65
CA ALA A 218 -6.09 -0.40 37.59
C ALA A 218 -5.25 -1.26 36.63
N ALA A 219 -5.65 -1.29 35.36
CA ALA A 219 -5.00 -2.07 34.31
C ALA A 219 -4.25 -1.17 33.33
N ASP A 220 -3.08 -1.61 32.87
CA ASP A 220 -2.33 -0.98 31.78
C ASP A 220 -2.94 -1.42 30.44
N ILE A 221 -3.56 -0.47 29.73
CA ILE A 221 -4.19 -0.69 28.41
C ILE A 221 -3.37 -0.07 27.27
N THR A 222 -2.10 0.29 27.51
CA THR A 222 -1.23 0.97 26.54
C THR A 222 -1.07 0.17 25.26
N GLN A 223 -0.75 -1.13 25.36
CA GLN A 223 -0.57 -2.01 24.20
C GLN A 223 -1.87 -2.14 23.39
N GLN A 224 -3.02 -2.23 24.06
CA GLN A 224 -4.32 -2.30 23.40
C GLN A 224 -4.60 -1.02 22.61
N MET A 225 -4.38 0.15 23.21
CA MET A 225 -4.58 1.44 22.56
C MET A 225 -3.62 1.63 21.37
N GLN A 226 -2.34 1.22 21.50
CA GLN A 226 -1.36 1.26 20.41
C GLN A 226 -1.73 0.35 19.23
N LEU A 227 -2.21 -0.87 19.50
CA LEU A 227 -2.66 -1.79 18.46
C LEU A 227 -3.89 -1.25 17.74
N GLN A 228 -4.88 -0.72 18.48
CA GLN A 228 -6.06 -0.10 17.89
C GLN A 228 -5.70 1.12 17.03
N GLN A 229 -4.78 1.96 17.50
CA GLN A 229 -4.31 3.11 16.75
C GLN A 229 -3.55 2.70 15.48
N SER A 230 -2.64 1.72 15.58
CA SER A 230 -1.89 1.21 14.42
C SER A 230 -2.79 0.58 13.37
N LEU A 231 -3.84 -0.15 13.78
CA LEU A 231 -4.84 -0.69 12.86
C LEU A 231 -5.60 0.43 12.14
N ARG A 232 -6.07 1.44 12.87
CA ARG A 232 -6.75 2.62 12.26
C ARG A 232 -5.85 3.35 11.28
N GLU A 233 -4.58 3.54 11.62
CA GLU A 233 -3.60 4.20 10.73
C GLU A 233 -3.31 3.38 9.48
N ARG A 234 -3.20 2.05 9.60
CA ARG A 234 -3.04 1.14 8.45
C ARG A 234 -4.27 1.12 7.56
N GLU A 235 -5.47 1.04 8.13
CA GLU A 235 -6.72 1.09 7.38
C GLU A 235 -6.87 2.41 6.63
N ALA A 236 -6.63 3.54 7.30
CA ALA A 236 -6.63 4.86 6.66
C ALA A 236 -5.51 5.01 5.61
N GLY A 237 -4.36 4.37 5.83
CA GLY A 237 -3.26 4.30 4.86
C GLY A 237 -3.65 3.52 3.60
N LEU A 238 -4.22 2.33 3.76
CA LEU A 238 -4.71 1.49 2.66
C LEU A 238 -5.83 2.18 1.87
N GLN A 239 -6.78 2.81 2.55
CA GLN A 239 -7.85 3.55 1.89
C GLN A 239 -7.30 4.74 1.08
N ARG A 240 -6.33 5.50 1.63
CA ARG A 240 -5.65 6.56 0.89
C ARG A 240 -4.88 6.04 -0.31
N ALA A 241 -4.15 4.92 -0.17
CA ALA A 241 -3.42 4.30 -1.27
C ALA A 241 -4.37 3.84 -2.39
N GLN A 242 -5.50 3.23 -2.04
CA GLN A 242 -6.55 2.83 -3.01
C GLN A 242 -7.16 4.04 -3.72
N LEU A 243 -7.42 5.14 -3.01
CA LEU A 243 -7.91 6.38 -3.62
C LEU A 243 -6.90 6.98 -4.60
N VAL A 244 -5.62 7.08 -4.20
CA VAL A 244 -4.55 7.61 -5.07
C VAL A 244 -4.34 6.73 -6.29
N ALA A 245 -4.39 5.41 -6.12
CA ALA A 245 -4.28 4.46 -7.23
C ALA A 245 -5.57 4.35 -8.08
N ARG A 246 -6.65 5.05 -7.69
CA ARG A 246 -7.99 4.95 -8.28
C ARG A 246 -8.49 3.50 -8.39
N MET A 247 -8.26 2.75 -7.33
CA MET A 247 -8.61 1.35 -7.21
C MET A 247 -9.83 1.15 -6.30
N ALA A 248 -10.66 0.19 -6.65
CA ALA A 248 -11.72 -0.36 -5.82
C ALA A 248 -11.65 -1.88 -5.82
N HIS A 249 -12.19 -2.51 -4.79
CA HIS A 249 -12.36 -3.96 -4.77
C HIS A 249 -13.80 -4.35 -4.43
N VAL A 250 -14.21 -5.51 -4.94
CA VAL A 250 -15.52 -6.10 -4.71
C VAL A 250 -15.37 -7.59 -4.47
N VAL A 251 -15.93 -8.10 -3.37
CA VAL A 251 -16.07 -9.53 -3.15
C VAL A 251 -17.43 -9.97 -3.69
N THR A 252 -17.44 -10.96 -4.58
CA THR A 252 -18.67 -11.52 -5.13
C THR A 252 -18.84 -12.98 -4.72
N GLY A 253 -20.11 -13.38 -4.53
CA GLY A 253 -20.49 -14.78 -4.38
C GLY A 253 -20.35 -15.57 -5.67
N ALA A 254 -20.53 -16.89 -5.59
CA ALA A 254 -20.48 -17.79 -6.76
C ALA A 254 -21.60 -17.54 -7.79
N ASP A 255 -22.68 -16.88 -7.39
CA ASP A 255 -23.79 -16.44 -8.24
C ASP A 255 -23.53 -15.05 -8.86
N GLY A 256 -22.39 -14.43 -8.56
CA GLY A 256 -22.03 -13.09 -9.00
C GLY A 256 -22.69 -11.96 -8.20
N ALA A 257 -23.35 -12.25 -7.07
CA ALA A 257 -23.89 -11.23 -6.19
C ALA A 257 -22.76 -10.50 -5.43
N PHE A 258 -22.86 -9.18 -5.28
CA PHE A 258 -21.88 -8.38 -4.55
C PHE A 258 -22.10 -8.57 -3.04
N GLN A 259 -21.10 -9.11 -2.34
CA GLN A 259 -21.17 -9.40 -0.90
C GLN A 259 -20.53 -8.30 -0.06
N SER A 260 -19.41 -7.74 -0.53
CA SER A 260 -18.75 -6.59 0.08
C SER A 260 -17.98 -5.79 -0.98
N TRP A 261 -17.71 -4.52 -0.69
CA TRP A 261 -16.94 -3.65 -1.57
C TRP A 261 -16.16 -2.61 -0.76
N SER A 262 -15.07 -2.12 -1.35
CA SER A 262 -14.30 -1.01 -0.81
C SER A 262 -15.10 0.28 -0.77
N ALA A 263 -14.79 1.14 0.22
CA ALA A 263 -15.34 2.49 0.32
C ALA A 263 -15.01 3.41 -0.88
N THR A 264 -14.08 3.01 -1.75
CA THR A 264 -13.66 3.73 -2.97
C THR A 264 -14.46 3.36 -4.22
N LEU A 265 -15.27 2.30 -4.17
CA LEU A 265 -16.08 1.85 -5.32
C LEU A 265 -17.09 2.92 -5.78
N PRO A 266 -17.89 3.56 -4.89
CA PRO A 266 -18.85 4.58 -5.32
C PRO A 266 -18.20 5.75 -6.08
N GLN A 267 -17.01 6.17 -5.65
CA GLN A 267 -16.26 7.27 -6.27
C GLN A 267 -15.72 6.84 -7.64
N LEU A 268 -15.21 5.60 -7.76
CA LEU A 268 -14.74 5.04 -9.03
C LEU A 268 -15.86 5.03 -10.08
N ILE A 269 -17.03 4.49 -9.75
CA ILE A 269 -18.15 4.39 -10.69
C ILE A 269 -18.97 5.68 -10.82
N GLY A 270 -18.79 6.66 -9.94
CA GLY A 270 -19.54 7.92 -9.94
C GLY A 270 -21.03 7.76 -9.57
N HIS A 271 -21.41 6.65 -8.93
CA HIS A 271 -22.77 6.34 -8.52
C HIS A 271 -22.81 5.96 -7.04
N ASN A 272 -23.78 6.52 -6.31
CA ASN A 272 -24.05 6.11 -4.92
C ASN A 272 -24.76 4.76 -4.83
N ALA A 273 -25.51 4.38 -5.87
CA ALA A 273 -26.16 3.07 -5.97
C ALA A 273 -25.16 2.04 -6.50
N ILE A 274 -24.64 1.20 -5.61
CA ILE A 274 -23.73 0.11 -5.97
C ILE A 274 -24.52 -1.00 -6.68
N PRO A 275 -24.05 -1.52 -7.84
CA PRO A 275 -24.66 -2.68 -8.49
C PRO A 275 -24.76 -3.87 -7.53
N ALA A 276 -25.92 -4.54 -7.48
CA ALA A 276 -26.13 -5.65 -6.57
C ALA A 276 -25.47 -6.96 -7.07
N SER A 277 -25.16 -7.03 -8.36
CA SER A 277 -24.60 -8.23 -8.99
C SER A 277 -23.73 -7.90 -10.20
N GLY A 278 -22.93 -8.87 -10.64
CA GLY A 278 -22.21 -8.79 -11.91
C GLY A 278 -23.13 -8.61 -13.12
N ARG A 279 -24.41 -8.98 -13.03
CA ARG A 279 -25.41 -8.70 -14.08
C ARG A 279 -25.76 -7.21 -14.11
N ASP A 280 -25.94 -6.60 -12.95
CA ASP A 280 -26.22 -5.16 -12.84
C ASP A 280 -24.99 -4.34 -13.23
N TRP A 281 -23.79 -4.84 -12.97
CA TRP A 281 -22.54 -4.25 -13.42
C TRP A 281 -22.48 -4.09 -14.94
N LEU A 282 -23.02 -5.05 -15.72
CA LEU A 282 -23.06 -4.93 -17.18
C LEU A 282 -23.88 -3.73 -17.69
N ASN A 283 -24.76 -3.15 -16.87
CA ASN A 283 -25.56 -1.99 -17.27
C ASN A 283 -24.71 -0.72 -17.41
N ILE A 284 -23.66 -0.59 -16.60
CA ILE A 284 -22.72 0.56 -16.66
C ILE A 284 -21.57 0.34 -17.64
N VAL A 285 -21.38 -0.90 -18.12
CA VAL A 285 -20.37 -1.25 -19.13
C VAL A 285 -20.80 -0.74 -20.51
N GLU A 286 -19.83 -0.26 -21.30
CA GLU A 286 -20.03 0.21 -22.66
C GLU A 286 -20.62 -0.90 -23.55
N PRO A 287 -21.64 -0.63 -24.39
CA PRO A 287 -22.35 -1.65 -25.15
C PRO A 287 -21.49 -2.63 -25.95
N GLY A 288 -20.41 -2.15 -26.59
CA GLY A 288 -19.46 -2.97 -27.35
C GLY A 288 -18.62 -3.92 -26.48
N ASP A 289 -18.37 -3.58 -25.21
CA ASP A 289 -17.53 -4.38 -24.31
C ASP A 289 -18.32 -5.43 -23.49
N ARG A 290 -19.65 -5.28 -23.38
CA ARG A 290 -20.54 -6.13 -22.54
C ARG A 290 -20.45 -7.62 -22.84
N ALA A 291 -20.53 -7.99 -24.12
CA ALA A 291 -20.56 -9.40 -24.53
C ALA A 291 -19.23 -10.10 -24.19
N ARG A 292 -18.12 -9.42 -24.46
CA ARG A 292 -16.77 -9.89 -24.15
C ARG A 292 -16.60 -10.10 -22.65
N LEU A 293 -16.85 -9.05 -21.85
CA LEU A 293 -16.71 -9.11 -20.39
C LEU A 293 -17.54 -10.25 -19.79
N ARG A 294 -18.82 -10.35 -20.16
CA ARG A 294 -19.71 -11.40 -19.64
C ARG A 294 -19.17 -12.79 -19.94
N GLN A 295 -18.74 -13.05 -21.17
CA GLN A 295 -18.25 -14.35 -21.58
C GLN A 295 -16.97 -14.71 -20.82
N THR A 296 -16.01 -13.79 -20.75
CA THR A 296 -14.74 -14.02 -20.04
C THR A 296 -14.96 -14.29 -18.55
N CYS A 297 -15.86 -13.56 -17.87
CA CYS A 297 -16.19 -13.82 -16.47
C CYS A 297 -16.82 -15.21 -16.24
N ILE A 298 -17.69 -15.66 -17.15
CA ILE A 298 -18.31 -17.00 -17.06
C ILE A 298 -17.27 -18.09 -17.26
N ASP A 299 -16.37 -17.92 -18.24
CA ASP A 299 -15.34 -18.91 -18.56
C ASP A 299 -14.32 -19.02 -17.42
N ALA A 300 -13.86 -17.88 -16.88
CA ALA A 300 -13.00 -17.84 -15.70
C ALA A 300 -13.70 -18.46 -14.47
N GLY A 301 -14.99 -18.14 -14.28
CA GLY A 301 -15.82 -18.69 -13.22
C GLY A 301 -15.94 -20.21 -13.25
N ARG A 302 -16.10 -20.79 -14.46
CA ARG A 302 -16.16 -22.25 -14.66
C ARG A 302 -14.81 -22.93 -14.50
N ALA A 303 -13.76 -22.30 -15.00
CA ALA A 303 -12.40 -22.84 -14.96
C ALA A 303 -11.74 -22.69 -13.57
N GLY A 304 -12.28 -21.81 -12.71
CA GLY A 304 -11.64 -21.46 -11.43
C GLY A 304 -10.34 -20.69 -11.62
N LEU A 305 -10.17 -20.01 -12.76
CA LEU A 305 -8.93 -19.33 -13.12
C LEU A 305 -9.02 -17.82 -12.87
N ARG A 306 -7.86 -17.21 -12.62
CA ARG A 306 -7.72 -15.76 -12.59
C ARG A 306 -8.14 -15.17 -13.94
N LEU A 307 -8.93 -14.10 -13.87
CA LEU A 307 -9.30 -13.27 -15.01
C LEU A 307 -8.59 -11.93 -14.91
N ASP A 308 -8.18 -11.42 -16.06
CA ASP A 308 -7.48 -10.14 -16.21
C ASP A 308 -7.92 -9.55 -17.56
N LEU A 309 -8.73 -8.48 -17.51
CA LEU A 309 -9.17 -7.81 -18.73
C LEU A 309 -9.41 -6.32 -18.53
N GLU A 310 -9.40 -5.60 -19.65
CA GLU A 310 -9.75 -4.18 -19.70
C GLU A 310 -11.06 -3.97 -20.45
N TYR A 311 -11.88 -3.03 -19.98
CA TYR A 311 -13.13 -2.64 -20.62
C TYR A 311 -13.54 -1.23 -20.22
N ARG A 312 -14.46 -0.64 -20.97
CA ARG A 312 -14.97 0.70 -20.72
C ARG A 312 -16.26 0.66 -19.92
N ILE A 313 -16.39 1.58 -18.97
CA ILE A 313 -17.65 1.87 -18.28
C ILE A 313 -18.01 3.33 -18.44
N ARG A 314 -19.31 3.60 -18.37
CA ARG A 314 -19.84 4.96 -18.24
C ARG A 314 -20.10 5.23 -16.76
N ARG A 315 -19.37 6.20 -16.20
CA ARG A 315 -19.57 6.68 -14.83
C ARG A 315 -20.91 7.39 -14.70
N GLY A 316 -21.36 7.59 -13.47
CA GLY A 316 -22.65 8.24 -13.18
C GLY A 316 -22.73 9.71 -13.56
N ASP A 317 -21.60 10.39 -13.72
CA ASP A 317 -21.49 11.74 -14.29
C ASP A 317 -21.54 11.75 -15.84
N GLY A 318 -21.58 10.58 -16.48
CA GLY A 318 -21.61 10.40 -17.93
C GLY A 318 -20.23 10.24 -18.58
N GLU A 319 -19.16 10.43 -17.82
CA GLU A 319 -17.77 10.26 -18.26
C GLU A 319 -17.48 8.80 -18.64
N LEU A 320 -16.69 8.60 -19.70
CA LEU A 320 -16.26 7.26 -20.12
C LEU A 320 -14.87 7.00 -19.54
N ILE A 321 -14.75 5.96 -18.71
CA ILE A 321 -13.44 5.53 -18.18
C ILE A 321 -13.09 4.12 -18.63
N GLN A 322 -11.79 3.83 -18.72
CA GLN A 322 -11.25 2.51 -18.94
C GLN A 322 -10.88 1.87 -17.60
N LEU A 323 -11.51 0.72 -17.33
CA LEU A 323 -11.21 -0.09 -16.16
C LEU A 323 -10.31 -1.26 -16.53
N HIS A 324 -9.29 -1.48 -15.71
CA HIS A 324 -8.57 -2.74 -15.60
C HIS A 324 -9.21 -3.56 -14.48
N HIS A 325 -9.66 -4.76 -14.81
CA HIS A 325 -10.39 -5.66 -13.91
C HIS A 325 -9.65 -6.98 -13.78
N VAL A 326 -9.23 -7.27 -12.56
CA VAL A 326 -8.67 -8.55 -12.16
C VAL A 326 -9.65 -9.27 -11.24
N MET A 327 -9.95 -10.53 -11.52
CA MET A 327 -10.84 -11.37 -10.71
C MET A 327 -10.08 -12.62 -10.29
N GLU A 328 -9.97 -12.84 -8.98
CA GLU A 328 -9.23 -13.94 -8.38
C GLU A 328 -10.15 -14.79 -7.49
N PRO A 329 -10.04 -16.13 -7.53
CA PRO A 329 -10.82 -16.98 -6.65
C PRO A 329 -10.34 -16.83 -5.20
N LEU A 330 -11.28 -16.68 -4.28
CA LEU A 330 -11.03 -16.77 -2.85
C LEU A 330 -11.32 -18.20 -2.41
N GLU A 331 -10.30 -18.91 -1.94
CA GLU A 331 -10.45 -20.26 -1.38
C GLU A 331 -11.35 -20.20 -0.13
N GLY A 332 -12.41 -21.00 -0.12
CA GLY A 332 -13.29 -21.15 1.03
C GLY A 332 -12.53 -21.87 2.15
N SER A 333 -12.44 -21.24 3.31
CA SER A 333 -11.88 -21.83 4.52
C SER A 333 -12.84 -22.90 5.07
N GLY A 334 -12.75 -24.12 4.51
CA GLY A 334 -13.17 -25.37 5.14
C GLY A 334 -14.67 -25.56 5.38
N GLY A 335 -15.38 -26.11 4.39
CA GLY A 335 -16.69 -26.74 4.58
C GLY A 335 -17.21 -27.37 3.29
N ILE A 336 -17.64 -28.63 3.34
CA ILE A 336 -18.27 -29.34 2.20
C ILE A 336 -19.53 -28.55 1.79
N GLY A 337 -19.42 -27.78 0.70
CA GLY A 337 -20.51 -26.98 0.14
C GLY A 337 -20.26 -25.46 0.02
N GLU A 338 -19.12 -24.93 0.49
CA GLU A 338 -18.80 -23.51 0.25
C GLU A 338 -18.48 -23.26 -1.23
N ARG A 339 -19.40 -22.59 -1.93
CA ARG A 339 -19.21 -22.17 -3.32
C ARG A 339 -18.15 -21.07 -3.38
N THR A 340 -17.22 -21.19 -4.34
CA THR A 340 -16.10 -20.26 -4.58
C THR A 340 -16.55 -18.80 -4.60
N ARG A 341 -15.98 -17.99 -3.70
CA ARG A 341 -16.11 -16.52 -3.73
C ARG A 341 -15.02 -15.94 -4.62
N TRP A 342 -15.20 -14.70 -5.06
CA TRP A 342 -14.26 -14.03 -5.95
C TRP A 342 -13.88 -12.66 -5.43
N PHE A 343 -12.59 -12.34 -5.47
CA PHE A 343 -12.07 -11.02 -5.21
C PHE A 343 -11.85 -10.29 -6.52
N ASN A 344 -12.55 -9.19 -6.73
CA ASN A 344 -12.48 -8.38 -7.93
C ASN A 344 -11.74 -7.09 -7.60
N THR A 345 -10.66 -6.81 -8.32
CA THR A 345 -9.96 -5.53 -8.28
C THR A 345 -10.32 -4.74 -9.54
N LEU A 346 -10.69 -3.48 -9.36
CA LEU A 346 -11.09 -2.55 -10.41
C LEU A 346 -10.21 -1.31 -10.32
N GLN A 347 -9.51 -0.97 -11.40
CA GLN A 347 -8.63 0.19 -11.44
C GLN A 347 -9.00 1.09 -12.63
N ASP A 348 -9.18 2.38 -12.39
CA ASP A 348 -9.23 3.37 -13.48
C ASP A 348 -7.84 3.56 -14.09
N VAL A 349 -7.67 3.08 -15.31
CA VAL A 349 -6.43 3.18 -16.09
C VAL A 349 -6.56 4.16 -17.24
N THR A 350 -7.59 5.03 -17.25
CA THR A 350 -7.88 5.97 -18.34
C THR A 350 -6.68 6.90 -18.58
N GLU A 351 -6.24 7.61 -17.54
CA GLU A 351 -5.13 8.55 -17.62
C GLU A 351 -3.82 7.84 -17.98
N GLN A 352 -3.55 6.67 -17.38
CA GLN A 352 -2.36 5.89 -17.68
C GLN A 352 -2.34 5.41 -19.14
N ARG A 353 -3.49 4.94 -19.66
CA ARG A 353 -3.60 4.48 -21.06
C ARG A 353 -3.51 5.66 -22.03
N GLU A 354 -4.03 6.82 -21.69
CA GLU A 354 -3.86 8.04 -22.48
C GLU A 354 -2.40 8.50 -22.52
N GLN A 355 -1.73 8.52 -21.37
CA GLN A 355 -0.31 8.83 -21.29
C GLN A 355 0.54 7.82 -22.06
N GLN A 356 0.27 6.51 -21.93
CA GLN A 356 0.99 5.47 -22.65
C GLN A 356 0.79 5.58 -24.16
N ARG A 357 -0.45 5.86 -24.62
CA ARG A 357 -0.74 6.12 -26.03
C ARG A 357 -0.02 7.39 -26.51
N ARG A 358 0.02 8.45 -25.71
CA ARG A 358 0.72 9.70 -26.03
C ARG A 358 2.23 9.47 -26.17
N ILE A 359 2.85 8.77 -25.21
CA ILE A 359 4.27 8.40 -25.26
C ILE A 359 4.55 7.55 -26.49
N GLY A 360 3.76 6.51 -26.75
CA GLY A 360 3.93 5.67 -27.94
C GLY A 360 3.87 6.48 -29.24
N ARG A 361 2.91 7.42 -29.33
CA ARG A 361 2.78 8.33 -30.48
C ARG A 361 3.98 9.27 -30.61
N LEU A 362 4.46 9.88 -29.53
CA LEU A 362 5.63 10.76 -29.57
C LEU A 362 6.91 9.99 -29.95
N SER A 363 7.12 8.79 -29.39
CA SER A 363 8.24 7.93 -29.77
C SER A 363 8.25 7.59 -31.26
N GLN A 364 7.07 7.34 -31.84
CA GLN A 364 6.92 7.08 -33.26
C GLN A 364 7.29 8.31 -34.11
N ILE A 365 6.91 9.51 -33.66
CA ILE A 365 7.26 10.78 -34.32
C ILE A 365 8.79 10.98 -34.33
N TYR A 366 9.44 10.81 -33.17
CA TYR A 366 10.89 10.94 -33.06
C TYR A 366 11.65 9.89 -33.89
N ALA A 367 11.11 8.69 -34.04
CA ALA A 367 11.71 7.66 -34.89
C ALA A 367 11.72 8.07 -36.37
N VAL A 368 10.64 8.68 -36.88
CA VAL A 368 10.59 9.18 -38.25
C VAL A 368 11.63 10.30 -38.46
N GLN A 369 11.63 11.31 -37.58
CA GLN A 369 12.56 12.44 -37.68
C GLN A 369 14.03 11.98 -37.60
N SER A 370 14.36 11.11 -36.64
CA SER A 370 15.71 10.57 -36.51
C SER A 370 16.13 9.73 -37.72
N GLY A 371 15.21 8.95 -38.29
CA GLY A 371 15.49 8.15 -39.49
C GLY A 371 15.76 9.02 -40.70
N VAL A 372 14.96 10.07 -40.91
CA VAL A 372 15.16 11.07 -41.97
C VAL A 372 16.48 11.81 -41.78
N ASN A 373 16.79 12.27 -40.55
CA ASN A 373 18.05 12.96 -40.27
C ASN A 373 19.28 12.09 -40.49
N SER A 374 19.18 10.79 -40.19
CA SER A 374 20.23 9.82 -40.54
C SER A 374 20.36 9.59 -42.05
N ALA A 375 19.25 9.63 -42.79
CA ALA A 375 19.26 9.54 -44.25
C ALA A 375 19.94 10.76 -44.90
N ILE A 376 19.63 11.96 -44.42
CA ILE A 376 20.21 13.22 -44.91
C ILE A 376 21.75 13.22 -44.86
N VAL A 377 22.34 12.64 -43.82
CA VAL A 377 23.81 12.60 -43.66
C VAL A 377 24.48 11.57 -44.58
N ARG A 378 23.77 10.50 -44.95
CA ARG A 378 24.35 9.36 -45.68
C ARG A 378 24.09 9.39 -47.18
N LEU A 379 22.95 9.95 -47.59
CA LEU A 379 22.50 9.97 -48.96
C LEU A 379 22.86 11.31 -49.60
N HIS A 380 23.49 11.25 -50.76
CA HIS A 380 23.99 12.42 -51.48
C HIS A 380 23.24 12.65 -52.80
N GLU A 381 22.22 11.82 -53.09
CA GLU A 381 21.33 11.98 -54.23
C GLU A 381 19.91 12.32 -53.77
N ARG A 382 19.26 13.26 -54.48
CA ARG A 382 17.93 13.79 -54.12
C ARG A 382 16.85 12.72 -54.16
N ASP A 383 16.84 11.91 -55.21
CA ASP A 383 15.82 10.89 -55.44
C ASP A 383 15.93 9.79 -54.36
N GLU A 384 17.16 9.38 -54.02
CA GLU A 384 17.42 8.41 -52.95
C GLU A 384 16.98 8.94 -51.58
N LEU A 385 17.29 10.21 -51.27
CA LEU A 385 16.88 10.84 -50.01
C LEU A 385 15.35 10.85 -49.86
N LEU A 386 14.65 11.27 -50.90
CA LEU A 386 13.17 11.30 -50.91
C LEU A 386 12.58 9.89 -50.80
N GLN A 387 13.20 8.91 -51.45
CA GLN A 387 12.78 7.51 -51.36
C GLN A 387 12.97 6.93 -49.95
N GLU A 388 14.10 7.21 -49.30
CA GLU A 388 14.34 6.82 -47.92
C GLU A 388 13.37 7.51 -46.97
N ALA A 389 13.10 8.81 -47.16
CA ALA A 389 12.17 9.57 -46.34
C ALA A 389 10.75 8.97 -46.39
N CYS A 390 10.24 8.62 -47.57
CA CYS A 390 8.96 7.92 -47.70
C CYS A 390 8.98 6.53 -47.02
N ARG A 391 10.09 5.80 -47.14
CA ARG A 391 10.23 4.47 -46.51
C ARG A 391 10.24 4.55 -44.99
N VAL A 392 10.96 5.50 -44.42
CA VAL A 392 11.01 5.75 -42.96
C VAL A 392 9.65 6.18 -42.44
N ALA A 393 8.98 7.11 -43.14
CA ALA A 393 7.66 7.63 -42.78
C ALA A 393 6.60 6.51 -42.66
N VAL A 394 6.57 5.58 -43.61
CA VAL A 394 5.60 4.47 -43.62
C VAL A 394 6.09 3.29 -42.77
N GLY A 395 7.38 2.94 -42.83
CA GLY A 395 7.95 1.77 -42.17
C GLY A 395 7.94 1.84 -40.64
N GLN A 396 7.96 3.05 -40.07
CA GLN A 396 7.76 3.25 -38.62
C GLN A 396 6.27 3.23 -38.21
N GLY A 397 5.36 3.01 -39.17
CA GLY A 397 3.91 2.93 -38.97
C GLY A 397 3.22 4.28 -38.71
N ALA A 398 3.93 5.40 -38.90
CA ALA A 398 3.39 6.73 -38.59
C ALA A 398 2.37 7.20 -39.63
N PHE A 399 2.50 6.69 -40.86
CA PHE A 399 1.69 7.04 -42.02
C PHE A 399 1.29 5.78 -42.77
N SER A 400 0.07 5.73 -43.30
CA SER A 400 -0.43 4.60 -44.10
C SER A 400 0.15 4.60 -45.52
N MET A 401 0.54 5.76 -46.03
CA MET A 401 1.22 5.91 -47.32
C MET A 401 2.05 7.20 -47.32
N ALA A 402 3.14 7.21 -48.09
CA ALA A 402 3.88 8.40 -48.42
C ALA A 402 4.34 8.38 -49.89
N TRP A 403 4.32 9.53 -50.56
CA TRP A 403 4.96 9.69 -51.87
C TRP A 403 5.71 11.01 -51.94
N ALA A 404 6.76 11.07 -52.76
CA ALA A 404 7.55 12.26 -52.97
C ALA A 404 7.86 12.50 -54.44
N ALA A 405 7.91 13.78 -54.82
CA ALA A 405 8.13 14.22 -56.19
C ALA A 405 9.18 15.33 -56.26
N VAL A 406 9.98 15.31 -57.32
CA VAL A 406 10.94 16.37 -57.65
C VAL A 406 10.29 17.35 -58.62
N ILE A 407 10.50 18.65 -58.42
CA ILE A 407 9.95 19.71 -59.26
C ILE A 407 11.05 20.24 -60.18
N ASP A 408 10.78 20.20 -61.49
CA ASP A 408 11.69 20.78 -62.48
C ASP A 408 11.66 22.33 -62.38
N PRO A 409 12.82 22.99 -62.20
CA PRO A 409 12.88 24.45 -62.07
C PRO A 409 12.39 25.22 -63.30
N LEU A 410 12.59 24.68 -64.50
CA LEU A 410 12.30 25.33 -65.77
C LEU A 410 10.84 25.13 -66.17
N THR A 411 10.35 23.89 -66.11
CA THR A 411 8.98 23.58 -66.55
C THR A 411 7.95 23.81 -65.45
N GLN A 412 8.39 23.83 -64.18
CA GLN A 412 7.51 23.86 -62.99
C GLN A 412 6.53 22.67 -62.94
N GLU A 413 6.91 21.56 -63.59
CA GLU A 413 6.20 20.29 -63.56
C GLU A 413 6.92 19.34 -62.59
N GLY A 414 6.13 18.52 -61.88
CA GLY A 414 6.66 17.58 -60.89
C GLY A 414 6.63 16.14 -61.39
N LYS A 415 7.72 15.40 -61.12
CA LYS A 415 7.83 13.97 -61.37
C LYS A 415 7.88 13.23 -60.04
N VAL A 416 6.99 12.26 -59.84
CA VAL A 416 7.05 11.40 -58.65
C VAL A 416 8.27 10.49 -58.73
N VAL A 417 9.10 10.51 -57.69
CA VAL A 417 10.34 9.73 -57.60
C VAL A 417 10.26 8.63 -56.54
N ALA A 418 9.32 8.72 -55.61
CA ALA A 418 9.12 7.73 -54.56
C ALA A 418 7.65 7.55 -54.18
N CYS A 419 7.26 6.32 -53.85
CA CYS A 419 5.98 5.98 -53.26
C CYS A 419 6.14 4.72 -52.38
N VAL A 420 5.54 4.75 -51.19
CA VAL A 420 5.50 3.63 -50.24
C VAL A 420 4.09 3.55 -49.65
N GLY A 421 3.51 2.35 -49.58
CA GLY A 421 2.20 2.09 -48.94
C GLY A 421 0.95 2.35 -49.80
N GLY A 422 1.09 2.85 -51.04
CA GLY A 422 -0.04 3.10 -51.94
C GLY A 422 -0.41 1.94 -52.87
N GLU A 423 -1.63 1.94 -53.39
CA GLU A 423 -2.04 1.01 -54.44
C GLU A 423 -1.30 1.25 -55.78
N PRO A 424 -0.98 0.18 -56.53
CA PRO A 424 -0.45 0.32 -57.89
C PRO A 424 -1.41 1.12 -58.79
N GLY A 425 -0.91 2.09 -59.56
CA GLY A 425 -1.73 2.89 -60.48
C GLY A 425 -2.18 4.26 -59.94
N TYR A 426 -2.09 4.53 -58.64
CA TYR A 426 -2.40 5.86 -58.08
C TYR A 426 -1.30 6.88 -58.43
N VAL A 427 -0.04 6.46 -58.31
CA VAL A 427 1.14 7.33 -58.46
C VAL A 427 1.29 7.83 -59.89
N GLU A 428 0.99 6.98 -60.87
CA GLU A 428 1.05 7.27 -62.30
C GLU A 428 -0.03 8.29 -62.74
N ARG A 429 -1.03 8.55 -61.89
CA ARG A 429 -2.09 9.55 -62.11
C ARG A 429 -1.81 10.89 -61.43
N ILE A 430 -0.70 10.99 -60.69
CA ILE A 430 -0.31 12.23 -60.02
C ILE A 430 0.28 13.18 -61.07
N VAL A 431 -0.45 14.25 -61.36
CA VAL A 431 -0.01 15.33 -62.25
C VAL A 431 0.28 16.57 -61.40
N LEU A 432 1.54 16.98 -61.34
CA LEU A 432 2.01 18.13 -60.55
C LEU A 432 2.45 19.25 -61.47
N HIS A 433 1.84 20.42 -61.32
CA HIS A 433 2.11 21.59 -62.15
C HIS A 433 1.60 22.85 -61.45
N THR A 434 2.17 24.00 -61.80
CA THR A 434 1.79 25.31 -61.23
C THR A 434 0.66 26.02 -61.99
N ARG A 435 0.21 25.48 -63.13
CA ARG A 435 -0.79 26.16 -63.99
C ARG A 435 -2.14 26.21 -63.27
N PRO A 436 -2.81 27.36 -63.20
CA PRO A 436 -4.08 27.50 -62.49
C PRO A 436 -5.27 26.85 -63.22
N ALA A 437 -5.09 26.38 -64.46
CA ALA A 437 -6.15 25.82 -65.30
C ALA A 437 -6.03 24.30 -65.42
N GLY A 438 -7.12 23.58 -65.11
CA GLY A 438 -7.23 22.13 -65.26
C GLY A 438 -7.97 21.47 -64.08
N PRO A 439 -8.49 20.23 -64.26
CA PRO A 439 -9.19 19.50 -63.20
C PRO A 439 -8.29 19.18 -62.00
N ASP A 440 -6.97 19.17 -62.19
CA ASP A 440 -5.97 18.77 -61.19
C ASP A 440 -5.40 19.96 -60.40
N SER A 441 -5.61 21.19 -60.87
CA SER A 441 -5.07 22.44 -60.28
C SER A 441 -5.57 22.72 -58.86
N ALA A 442 -6.78 22.23 -58.54
CA ALA A 442 -7.40 22.36 -57.22
C ALA A 442 -6.92 21.30 -56.21
N ARG A 443 -6.21 20.26 -56.65
CA ARG A 443 -5.77 19.18 -55.76
C ARG A 443 -4.77 19.71 -54.72
N PRO A 444 -4.74 19.15 -53.49
CA PRO A 444 -3.87 19.62 -52.40
C PRO A 444 -2.40 19.79 -52.79
N ALA A 445 -1.85 18.87 -53.58
CA ALA A 445 -0.45 18.97 -54.02
C ALA A 445 -0.18 20.12 -54.99
N CYS A 446 -1.06 20.38 -55.95
CA CYS A 446 -0.93 21.52 -56.87
C CYS A 446 -1.13 22.86 -56.14
N VAL A 447 -2.03 22.89 -55.15
CA VAL A 447 -2.23 24.06 -54.27
C VAL A 447 -0.97 24.31 -53.45
N ALA A 448 -0.40 23.29 -52.81
CA ALA A 448 0.83 23.39 -52.03
C ALA A 448 2.01 23.88 -52.88
N LEU A 449 2.16 23.35 -54.10
CA LEU A 449 3.18 23.76 -55.06
C LEU A 449 3.06 25.25 -55.45
N ARG A 450 1.84 25.68 -55.76
CA ARG A 450 1.57 27.06 -56.23
C ARG A 450 1.65 28.08 -55.11
N GLU A 451 1.10 27.77 -53.94
CA GLU A 451 1.03 28.67 -52.78
C GLU A 451 2.28 28.59 -51.90
N ARG A 452 3.17 27.61 -52.13
CA ARG A 452 4.43 27.41 -51.39
C ARG A 452 4.22 27.27 -49.88
N ARG A 453 3.13 26.60 -49.49
CA ARG A 453 2.77 26.32 -48.10
C ARG A 453 2.25 24.91 -47.97
N GLN A 454 2.34 24.36 -46.76
CA GLN A 454 1.71 23.08 -46.48
C GLN A 454 0.19 23.15 -46.63
N VAL A 455 -0.38 22.06 -47.13
CA VAL A 455 -1.83 21.87 -47.29
C VAL A 455 -2.23 20.60 -46.58
N ILE A 456 -3.15 20.74 -45.63
CA ILE A 456 -3.66 19.64 -44.80
C ILE A 456 -5.12 19.41 -45.15
N CYS A 457 -5.46 18.14 -45.41
CA CYS A 457 -6.80 17.64 -45.60
C CYS A 457 -7.11 16.65 -44.47
N ASN A 458 -7.94 17.07 -43.52
CA ASN A 458 -8.28 16.27 -42.34
C ASN A 458 -9.32 15.17 -42.63
N ASP A 459 -10.10 15.31 -43.71
CA ASP A 459 -11.05 14.30 -44.17
C ASP A 459 -11.10 14.24 -45.70
N ILE A 460 -10.46 13.21 -46.27
CA ILE A 460 -10.46 12.92 -47.71
C ILE A 460 -11.89 12.64 -48.23
N GLY A 461 -12.77 12.10 -47.37
CA GLY A 461 -14.16 11.81 -47.69
C GLY A 461 -14.97 13.09 -47.97
N ALA A 462 -14.65 14.18 -47.29
CA ALA A 462 -15.32 15.48 -47.42
C ALA A 462 -14.67 16.39 -48.48
N GLU A 463 -13.40 16.18 -48.82
CA GLU A 463 -12.64 17.07 -49.71
C GLU A 463 -13.13 17.03 -51.16
N LEU A 464 -13.61 18.16 -51.68
CA LEU A 464 -14.16 18.30 -53.03
C LEU A 464 -13.07 18.17 -54.10
N ALA A 465 -11.88 18.71 -53.86
CA ALA A 465 -10.78 18.65 -54.81
C ALA A 465 -10.27 17.22 -55.08
N LEU A 466 -10.54 16.30 -54.14
CA LEU A 466 -10.15 14.88 -54.24
C LEU A 466 -11.27 13.97 -54.76
N ALA A 467 -12.44 14.52 -55.14
CA ALA A 467 -13.58 13.71 -55.60
C ALA A 467 -13.24 12.66 -56.68
N PRO A 468 -12.39 12.93 -57.71
CA PRO A 468 -12.04 11.93 -58.72
C PRO A 468 -11.21 10.74 -58.18
N LEU A 469 -10.50 10.93 -57.06
CA LEU A 469 -9.59 9.94 -56.47
C LEU A 469 -10.12 9.35 -55.16
N ARG A 470 -11.21 9.92 -54.61
CA ARG A 470 -11.75 9.59 -53.29
C ARG A 470 -12.04 8.11 -53.11
N ALA A 471 -12.69 7.47 -54.08
CA ALA A 471 -13.05 6.05 -53.98
C ALA A 471 -11.80 5.16 -53.82
N GLN A 472 -10.73 5.46 -54.55
CA GLN A 472 -9.48 4.72 -54.49
C GLN A 472 -8.72 4.98 -53.18
N LEU A 473 -8.62 6.25 -52.76
CA LEU A 473 -7.95 6.62 -51.51
C LEU A 473 -8.64 5.99 -50.28
N LEU A 474 -9.98 6.00 -50.25
CA LEU A 474 -10.74 5.38 -49.17
C LEU A 474 -10.66 3.85 -49.21
N ALA A 475 -10.59 3.23 -50.39
CA ALA A 475 -10.39 1.78 -50.53
C ALA A 475 -9.01 1.34 -50.02
N GLY A 476 -7.98 2.16 -50.23
CA GLY A 476 -6.64 1.99 -49.64
C GLY A 476 -6.56 2.29 -48.13
N GLY A 477 -7.68 2.67 -47.49
CA GLY A 477 -7.74 2.96 -46.06
C GLY A 477 -7.26 4.36 -45.67
N HIS A 478 -6.97 5.24 -46.61
CA HIS A 478 -6.48 6.60 -46.32
C HIS A 478 -7.64 7.54 -46.02
N ARG A 479 -7.58 8.24 -44.88
CA ARG A 479 -8.62 9.13 -44.37
C ARG A 479 -8.21 10.59 -44.28
N ALA A 480 -6.92 10.87 -44.09
CA ALA A 480 -6.36 12.22 -44.07
C ALA A 480 -5.06 12.30 -44.87
N LEU A 481 -4.70 13.50 -45.32
CA LEU A 481 -3.53 13.79 -46.16
C LEU A 481 -2.88 15.11 -45.75
N ALA A 482 -1.55 15.14 -45.67
CA ALA A 482 -0.75 16.36 -45.58
C ALA A 482 0.25 16.42 -46.74
N VAL A 483 0.30 17.55 -47.44
CA VAL A 483 1.26 17.80 -48.53
C VAL A 483 2.22 18.91 -48.12
N LEU A 484 3.51 18.59 -48.13
CA LEU A 484 4.60 19.44 -47.66
C LEU A 484 5.48 19.86 -48.85
N PRO A 485 5.54 21.16 -49.18
CA PRO A 485 6.52 21.66 -50.13
C PRO A 485 7.91 21.72 -49.48
N LEU A 486 8.91 21.18 -50.17
CA LEU A 486 10.31 21.19 -49.75
C LEU A 486 11.03 22.32 -50.47
N MET A 487 11.52 23.28 -49.69
CA MET A 487 12.00 24.57 -50.16
C MET A 487 13.53 24.57 -50.29
N ILE A 488 14.03 25.00 -51.44
CA ILE A 488 15.44 25.38 -51.58
C ILE A 488 15.45 26.86 -51.97
N GLU A 489 16.06 27.69 -51.11
CA GLU A 489 16.01 29.14 -51.20
C GLU A 489 14.56 29.66 -51.25
N ASN A 490 14.05 30.04 -52.42
CA ASN A 490 12.70 30.57 -52.60
C ASN A 490 11.89 29.82 -53.67
N ARG A 491 12.26 28.56 -53.96
CA ARG A 491 11.53 27.67 -54.88
C ARG A 491 11.19 26.34 -54.19
N VAL A 492 10.07 25.75 -54.61
CA VAL A 492 9.72 24.38 -54.25
C VAL A 492 10.57 23.46 -55.12
N ALA A 493 11.56 22.79 -54.52
CA ALA A 493 12.45 21.89 -55.25
C ALA A 493 11.89 20.46 -55.29
N ALA A 494 11.15 20.07 -54.26
CA ALA A 494 10.48 18.79 -54.16
C ALA A 494 9.20 18.94 -53.33
N MET A 495 8.37 17.90 -53.33
CA MET A 495 7.20 17.79 -52.47
C MET A 495 7.15 16.40 -51.87
N ILE A 496 6.64 16.30 -50.64
CA ILE A 496 6.30 15.03 -50.00
C ILE A 496 4.86 15.08 -49.53
N ALA A 497 4.13 13.98 -49.71
CA ALA A 497 2.77 13.82 -49.26
C ALA A 497 2.67 12.63 -48.32
N LEU A 498 1.99 12.81 -47.20
CA LEU A 498 1.85 11.85 -46.12
C LEU A 498 0.36 11.56 -45.89
N PHE A 499 -0.01 10.29 -45.78
CA PHE A 499 -1.38 9.85 -45.58
C PHE A 499 -1.54 9.16 -44.23
N ALA A 500 -2.70 9.36 -43.61
CA ALA A 500 -3.08 8.68 -42.38
C ALA A 500 -4.41 7.94 -42.58
N ASP A 501 -4.63 6.88 -41.80
CA ASP A 501 -5.83 6.05 -41.78
C ASP A 501 -6.92 6.57 -40.82
N GLU A 502 -6.65 7.67 -40.12
CA GLU A 502 -7.59 8.37 -39.23
C GLU A 502 -7.96 9.76 -39.80
N ILE A 503 -9.22 10.17 -39.60
CA ILE A 503 -9.65 11.56 -39.84
C ILE A 503 -9.04 12.48 -38.77
N ASP A 504 -8.86 13.76 -39.09
CA ASP A 504 -8.27 14.76 -38.18
C ASP A 504 -6.88 14.40 -37.63
N PHE A 505 -6.20 13.42 -38.22
CA PHE A 505 -4.89 12.96 -37.76
C PHE A 505 -3.88 14.11 -37.68
N PHE A 506 -3.88 15.00 -38.69
CA PHE A 506 -2.97 16.14 -38.79
C PHE A 506 -3.48 17.41 -38.09
N ALA A 507 -4.67 17.38 -37.48
CA ALA A 507 -5.23 18.55 -36.77
C ALA A 507 -4.56 18.81 -35.42
N GLN A 508 -3.86 17.81 -34.86
CA GLN A 508 -3.23 17.90 -33.54
C GLN A 508 -1.95 18.78 -33.58
N PRO A 509 -1.71 19.64 -32.57
CA PRO A 509 -0.54 20.52 -32.55
C PRO A 509 0.80 19.78 -32.65
N ASP A 510 0.94 18.65 -31.95
CA ASP A 510 2.15 17.82 -31.98
C ASP A 510 2.42 17.26 -33.40
N ARG A 511 1.37 17.03 -34.20
CA ARG A 511 1.47 16.53 -35.58
C ARG A 511 1.83 17.63 -36.55
N GLN A 512 1.26 18.83 -36.39
CA GLN A 512 1.64 19.99 -37.21
C GLN A 512 3.11 20.35 -37.02
N LYS A 513 3.59 20.35 -35.77
CA LYS A 513 5.00 20.59 -35.45
C LYS A 513 5.93 19.57 -36.12
N LEU A 514 5.56 18.28 -36.11
CA LEU A 514 6.31 17.25 -36.84
C LEU A 514 6.38 17.55 -38.34
N LEU A 515 5.26 17.92 -38.96
CA LEU A 515 5.23 18.23 -40.39
C LEU A 515 6.17 19.39 -40.73
N ASP A 516 6.16 20.45 -39.91
CA ASP A 516 7.04 21.60 -40.07
C ASP A 516 8.52 21.21 -39.93
N GLU A 517 8.86 20.42 -38.90
CA GLU A 517 10.24 19.94 -38.69
C GLU A 517 10.70 19.00 -39.82
N LEU A 518 9.87 18.06 -40.25
CA LEU A 518 10.19 17.12 -41.33
C LEU A 518 10.36 17.85 -42.67
N ALA A 519 9.51 18.83 -42.97
CA ALA A 519 9.65 19.66 -44.16
C ALA A 519 10.95 20.49 -44.10
N GLY A 520 11.28 21.06 -42.93
CA GLY A 520 12.50 21.81 -42.70
C GLY A 520 13.76 20.96 -42.86
N ASP A 521 13.82 19.80 -42.21
CA ASP A 521 14.94 18.86 -42.23
C ASP A 521 15.21 18.37 -43.67
N LEU A 522 14.16 17.94 -44.39
CA LEU A 522 14.29 17.50 -45.78
C LEU A 522 14.68 18.65 -46.72
N SER A 523 14.13 19.85 -46.52
CA SER A 523 14.52 21.05 -47.28
C SER A 523 16.00 21.35 -47.10
N PHE A 524 16.51 21.26 -45.86
CA PHE A 524 17.92 21.46 -45.55
C PHE A 524 18.81 20.37 -46.16
N GLY A 525 18.39 19.11 -46.08
CA GLY A 525 19.11 17.99 -46.71
C GLY A 525 19.22 18.16 -48.23
N LEU A 526 18.11 18.48 -48.90
CA LEU A 526 18.11 18.75 -50.33
C LEU A 526 18.95 19.99 -50.72
N GLN A 527 18.93 21.05 -49.90
CA GLN A 527 19.79 22.21 -50.12
C GLN A 527 21.28 21.86 -49.98
N SER A 528 21.62 20.98 -49.03
CA SER A 528 23.01 20.52 -48.84
C SER A 528 23.48 19.72 -50.05
N ILE A 529 22.64 18.82 -50.56
CA ILE A 529 22.90 18.06 -51.80
C ILE A 529 23.04 19.00 -53.01
N ASP A 530 22.12 19.97 -53.21
CA ASP A 530 22.18 20.95 -54.31
C ASP A 530 23.47 21.79 -54.25
N LYS A 531 23.90 22.16 -53.03
CA LYS A 531 25.16 22.90 -52.82
C LYS A 531 26.39 22.04 -53.12
N GLU A 532 26.39 20.78 -52.71
CA GLU A 532 27.51 19.85 -52.98
C GLU A 532 27.62 19.52 -54.47
N GLU A 533 26.51 19.20 -55.13
CA GLU A 533 26.45 19.01 -56.58
C GLU A 533 26.98 20.25 -57.32
N ARG A 534 26.59 21.45 -56.87
CA ARG A 534 27.05 22.71 -57.46
C ARG A 534 28.53 22.97 -57.21
N LEU A 535 29.05 22.66 -56.03
CA LEU A 535 30.48 22.77 -55.73
C LEU A 535 31.30 21.78 -56.57
N ASN A 536 30.85 20.53 -56.68
CA ASN A 536 31.47 19.53 -57.55
C ASN A 536 31.45 19.97 -59.02
N TYR A 537 30.32 20.52 -59.49
CA TYR A 537 30.24 21.07 -60.84
C TYR A 537 31.24 22.22 -61.03
N LEU A 538 31.30 23.20 -60.13
CA LEU A 538 32.25 24.32 -60.20
C LEU A 538 33.71 23.89 -60.10
N ALA A 539 33.99 22.81 -59.37
CA ALA A 539 35.34 22.26 -59.22
C ALA A 539 35.85 21.61 -60.51
N TYR A 540 34.97 21.05 -61.36
CA TYR A 540 35.36 20.27 -62.53
C TYR A 540 34.90 20.83 -63.88
N TYR A 541 33.98 21.78 -63.91
CA TYR A 541 33.39 22.32 -65.15
C TYR A 541 33.44 23.85 -65.19
N ASP A 542 33.58 24.40 -66.39
CA ASP A 542 33.51 25.83 -66.69
C ASP A 542 32.05 26.28 -66.80
N VAL A 543 31.67 27.27 -65.99
CA VAL A 543 30.28 27.76 -65.89
C VAL A 543 29.77 28.37 -67.20
N LEU A 544 30.66 28.97 -68.00
CA LEU A 544 30.25 29.67 -69.21
C LEU A 544 29.92 28.72 -70.35
N THR A 545 30.78 27.72 -70.57
CA THR A 545 30.72 26.81 -71.72
C THR A 545 30.10 25.45 -71.39
N GLY A 546 30.04 25.08 -70.11
CA GLY A 546 29.61 23.76 -69.66
C GLY A 546 30.60 22.63 -69.94
N LEU A 547 31.79 22.97 -70.47
CA LEU A 547 32.88 22.02 -70.70
C LEU A 547 33.63 21.72 -69.39
N PRO A 548 34.27 20.54 -69.27
CA PRO A 548 35.34 20.30 -68.30
C PRO A 548 36.29 21.49 -68.18
N ASN A 549 36.70 21.84 -66.96
CA ASN A 549 37.70 22.88 -66.73
C ASN A 549 39.13 22.31 -66.81
N GLY A 550 40.14 23.17 -66.65
CA GLY A 550 41.54 22.76 -66.66
C GLY A 550 41.92 21.69 -65.62
N MET A 551 41.23 21.64 -64.48
CA MET A 551 41.48 20.63 -63.46
C MET A 551 41.02 19.24 -63.92
N LEU A 552 39.78 19.12 -64.40
CA LEU A 552 39.25 17.85 -64.93
C LEU A 552 39.99 17.40 -66.20
N PHE A 553 40.45 18.36 -67.03
CA PHE A 553 41.32 18.08 -68.17
C PHE A 553 42.62 17.40 -67.75
N ASN A 554 43.34 17.99 -66.78
CA ASN A 554 44.62 17.46 -66.32
C ASN A 554 44.48 16.08 -65.68
N ASP A 555 43.42 15.85 -64.90
CA ASP A 555 43.14 14.56 -64.28
C ASP A 555 42.88 13.47 -65.34
N ARG A 556 42.06 13.77 -66.35
CA ARG A 556 41.81 12.86 -67.48
C ARG A 556 43.07 12.60 -68.31
N LEU A 557 43.86 13.63 -68.61
CA LEU A 557 45.12 13.47 -69.34
C LEU A 557 46.08 12.55 -68.60
N ALA A 558 46.20 12.69 -67.28
CA ALA A 558 47.02 11.80 -66.45
C ALA A 558 46.52 10.34 -66.50
N GLN A 559 45.20 10.12 -66.44
CA GLN A 559 44.60 8.79 -66.58
C GLN A 559 44.89 8.17 -67.96
N PHE A 560 44.73 8.93 -69.04
CA PHE A 560 45.06 8.46 -70.39
C PHE A 560 46.54 8.11 -70.55
N LEU A 561 47.45 8.95 -70.04
CA LEU A 561 48.88 8.66 -70.05
C LEU A 561 49.24 7.40 -69.25
N HIS A 562 48.57 7.17 -68.12
CA HIS A 562 48.81 5.98 -67.30
C HIS A 562 48.29 4.70 -67.97
N ALA A 563 47.10 4.75 -68.60
CA ALA A 563 46.55 3.62 -69.34
C ALA A 563 47.41 3.28 -70.58
N ALA A 564 47.88 4.31 -71.30
CA ALA A 564 48.73 4.16 -72.48
C ALA A 564 50.12 3.60 -72.16
N ALA A 565 50.68 3.90 -70.98
CA ALA A 565 51.97 3.38 -70.53
C ALA A 565 52.04 1.84 -70.47
N GLY A 566 50.91 1.14 -70.40
CA GLY A 566 50.85 -0.33 -70.46
C GLY A 566 50.69 -0.92 -71.86
N ALA A 567 50.28 -0.12 -72.86
CA ALA A 567 49.85 -0.61 -74.18
C ALA A 567 50.67 -0.05 -75.36
N ASP A 568 51.60 0.89 -75.13
CA ASP A 568 52.39 1.59 -76.15
C ASP A 568 51.51 2.39 -77.16
N ASP A 569 50.28 2.73 -76.75
CA ASP A 569 49.33 3.51 -77.56
C ASP A 569 49.66 5.02 -77.49
N PRO A 570 49.78 5.73 -78.62
CA PRO A 570 50.10 7.15 -78.62
C PRO A 570 48.90 8.00 -78.17
N VAL A 571 49.10 8.82 -77.13
CA VAL A 571 48.11 9.82 -76.66
C VAL A 571 48.42 11.19 -77.28
N ALA A 572 47.42 11.84 -77.88
CA ALA A 572 47.55 13.17 -78.44
C ALA A 572 46.62 14.17 -77.71
N ALA A 573 47.17 15.31 -77.30
CA ALA A 573 46.41 16.44 -76.77
C ALA A 573 46.51 17.62 -77.75
N ILE A 574 45.37 18.23 -78.09
CA ILE A 574 45.28 19.37 -79.01
C ILE A 574 44.81 20.58 -78.22
N VAL A 575 45.60 21.67 -78.26
CA VAL A 575 45.26 22.95 -77.62
C VAL A 575 44.93 23.95 -78.72
N ILE A 576 43.77 24.59 -78.62
CA ILE A 576 43.26 25.55 -79.62
C ILE A 576 43.05 26.88 -78.90
N ASN A 577 43.54 27.98 -79.46
CA ASN A 577 43.28 29.31 -78.93
C ASN A 577 42.45 30.14 -79.92
N LEU A 578 41.56 31.00 -79.42
CA LEU A 578 40.78 31.90 -80.28
C LEU A 578 41.56 33.16 -80.64
N ASP A 579 41.97 33.25 -81.90
CA ASP A 579 42.68 34.43 -82.41
C ASP A 579 41.83 35.69 -82.27
N HIS A 580 42.47 36.80 -81.90
CA HIS A 580 41.86 38.13 -81.80
C HIS A 580 40.68 38.24 -80.81
N PHE A 581 40.55 37.31 -79.84
CA PHE A 581 39.44 37.30 -78.88
C PHE A 581 39.33 38.57 -78.03
N VAL A 582 40.47 39.15 -77.63
CA VAL A 582 40.50 40.42 -76.87
C VAL A 582 39.88 41.56 -77.68
N GLN A 583 40.21 41.66 -78.97
CA GLN A 583 39.70 42.71 -79.85
C GLN A 583 38.19 42.55 -80.11
N LEU A 584 37.70 41.31 -80.16
CA LEU A 584 36.27 41.02 -80.22
C LEU A 584 35.55 41.51 -78.95
N ASN A 585 36.13 41.27 -77.78
CA ASN A 585 35.57 41.78 -76.52
C ASN A 585 35.59 43.31 -76.43
N ASP A 586 36.67 43.95 -76.89
CA ASP A 586 36.81 45.41 -76.87
C ASP A 586 35.83 46.08 -77.85
N ALA A 587 35.57 45.47 -79.00
CA ALA A 587 34.70 46.02 -80.03
C ALA A 587 33.21 45.77 -79.79
N LEU A 588 32.84 44.58 -79.31
CA LEU A 588 31.44 44.12 -79.22
C LEU A 588 30.96 43.86 -77.78
N GLY A 589 31.85 44.02 -76.81
CA GLY A 589 31.58 43.80 -75.40
C GLY A 589 31.67 42.34 -74.98
N ARG A 590 31.77 42.15 -73.65
CA ARG A 590 31.99 40.84 -73.01
C ARG A 590 30.89 39.82 -73.32
N HIS A 591 29.65 40.25 -73.50
CA HIS A 591 28.54 39.36 -73.90
C HIS A 591 28.71 38.73 -75.29
N ALA A 592 29.32 39.47 -76.24
CA ALA A 592 29.60 38.93 -77.56
C ALA A 592 30.71 37.86 -77.49
N GLY A 593 31.75 38.10 -76.69
CA GLY A 593 32.80 37.10 -76.42
C GLY A 593 32.27 35.85 -75.73
N ASP A 594 31.41 36.01 -74.73
CA ASP A 594 30.75 34.90 -74.05
C ASP A 594 29.92 34.03 -75.01
N THR A 595 29.22 34.68 -75.94
CA THR A 595 28.42 34.00 -76.98
C THR A 595 29.31 33.28 -77.99
N ALA A 596 30.44 33.87 -78.37
CA ALA A 596 31.44 33.25 -79.23
C ALA A 596 32.02 31.99 -78.57
N LEU A 597 32.44 32.07 -77.29
CA LEU A 597 32.96 30.94 -76.52
C LEU A 597 31.95 29.79 -76.43
N LYS A 598 30.69 30.08 -76.09
CA LYS A 598 29.60 29.08 -76.05
C LYS A 598 29.41 28.40 -77.41
N THR A 599 29.43 29.18 -78.49
CA THR A 599 29.24 28.67 -79.86
C THR A 599 30.40 27.77 -80.27
N VAL A 600 31.64 28.15 -79.96
CA VAL A 600 32.84 27.36 -80.24
C VAL A 600 32.80 26.06 -79.45
N ALA A 601 32.55 26.12 -78.14
CA ALA A 601 32.40 24.95 -77.29
C ALA A 601 31.36 23.97 -77.85
N GLN A 602 30.16 24.46 -78.19
CA GLN A 602 29.10 23.63 -78.74
C GLN A 602 29.49 22.97 -80.08
N ARG A 603 30.18 23.69 -80.96
CA ARG A 603 30.68 23.14 -82.23
C ARG A 603 31.75 22.07 -82.04
N LEU A 604 32.68 22.27 -81.11
CA LEU A 604 33.71 21.29 -80.79
C LEU A 604 33.10 20.01 -80.20
N THR A 605 32.16 20.14 -79.27
CA THR A 605 31.46 19.00 -78.67
C THR A 605 30.67 18.19 -79.69
N LEU A 606 30.01 18.83 -80.67
CA LEU A 606 29.26 18.15 -81.73
C LEU A 606 30.16 17.49 -82.79
N GLY A 607 31.37 18.00 -83.00
CA GLY A 607 32.30 17.50 -84.02
C GLY A 607 33.13 16.28 -83.59
N LEU A 608 33.14 15.94 -82.30
CA LEU A 608 33.96 14.88 -81.74
C LEU A 608 33.15 13.62 -81.43
N ARG A 609 33.76 12.45 -81.66
CA ARG A 609 33.14 11.14 -81.37
C ARG A 609 32.92 10.91 -79.87
N GLU A 610 33.76 11.53 -79.04
CA GLU A 610 33.66 11.50 -77.59
C GLU A 610 33.49 12.94 -77.08
N PRO A 611 32.24 13.39 -76.84
CA PRO A 611 31.96 14.76 -76.40
C PRO A 611 32.61 15.11 -75.05
N CYS A 612 33.05 14.09 -74.30
CA CYS A 612 33.72 14.22 -73.01
C CYS A 612 35.20 14.62 -73.09
N SER A 613 35.79 14.71 -74.29
CA SER A 613 37.24 14.90 -74.48
C SER A 613 37.66 16.36 -74.73
N VAL A 614 36.71 17.30 -74.66
CA VAL A 614 36.96 18.75 -74.80
C VAL A 614 36.92 19.40 -73.43
N ALA A 615 37.85 20.31 -73.16
CA ALA A 615 37.87 21.12 -71.96
C ALA A 615 38.15 22.57 -72.31
N ARG A 616 37.71 23.49 -71.46
CA ARG A 616 38.18 24.87 -71.47
C ARG A 616 39.22 25.03 -70.37
N ILE A 617 40.44 25.36 -70.78
CA ILE A 617 41.60 25.40 -69.87
C ILE A 617 42.08 26.83 -69.61
N GLY A 618 41.64 27.80 -70.43
CA GLY A 618 41.99 29.21 -70.31
C GLY A 618 40.82 30.15 -70.62
N GLY A 619 41.12 31.47 -70.64
CA GLY A 619 40.15 32.50 -70.97
C GLY A 619 39.59 32.34 -72.39
N ASP A 620 40.47 32.09 -73.35
CA ASP A 620 40.23 31.93 -74.79
C ASP A 620 40.76 30.59 -75.35
N THR A 621 41.19 29.69 -74.45
CA THR A 621 41.87 28.41 -74.73
C THR A 621 41.05 27.19 -74.31
#